data_AF-A0A8H3FRR5-F1
#
_entry.id   AF-A0A8H3FRR5-F1
#
_cell.length_a   1.000
_cell.length_b   1.000
_cell.length_c   1.000
_cell.angle_alpha   90.00
_cell.angle_beta   90.00
_cell.angle_gamma   90.00
#
_symmetry.space_group_name_H-M   'P 1'
#
loop_
_entity.id
_entity.type
_entity.pdbx_description
1 polymer ?
#
loop_
_entity_poly.entity_id
_entity_poly.type
_entity_poly.pdbx_seq_one_letter_code
_entity_poly.pdbx_strand_id
1 'polypeptide(L)'
;MQQEARDMVQQRNAWKVFLAQEGPEQDIAQGPHLYYNKTVWQILPVHSDIAGSFVTALAPRDQAQPNFRTLVLLGTHYQTLGIAVPARAPRMNLWPLRGLRFAVKDAYRLRGLKTSLSTIVQTMVAAGAHVVAMTKLSSMIGKEEPTEATEYHVPFDPRGDGYQSPAGSSGGNAAAVATYGWLDFAIGTDTIGSAQRPALGNGIF
;
A
#
# COMPACT_ATOMS: atom_id res chain seq x y z
N MET A 1 -24.58 -4.86 -25.95
CA MET A 1 -23.20 -4.91 -26.45
C MET A 1 -22.71 -3.63 -27.15
N GLN A 2 -23.24 -3.18 -28.29
CA GLN A 2 -22.77 -1.90 -28.91
C GLN A 2 -23.35 -0.62 -28.29
N GLN A 3 -24.49 -0.71 -27.59
CA GLN A 3 -25.13 0.43 -26.92
C GLN A 3 -24.48 0.74 -25.55
N GLU A 4 -24.15 -0.29 -24.76
CA GLU A 4 -23.48 -0.14 -23.45
C GLU A 4 -22.10 0.51 -23.58
N ALA A 5 -21.36 0.24 -24.66
CA ALA A 5 -20.07 0.87 -24.94
C ALA A 5 -20.18 2.38 -25.23
N ARG A 6 -21.35 2.89 -25.65
CA ARG A 6 -21.58 4.32 -25.91
C ARG A 6 -21.96 5.09 -24.65
N ASP A 7 -22.70 4.46 -23.74
CA ASP A 7 -23.03 5.06 -22.44
C ASP A 7 -21.80 5.10 -21.49
N MET A 8 -20.80 4.25 -21.73
CA MET A 8 -19.53 4.20 -20.98
C MET A 8 -18.58 5.39 -21.21
N VAL A 9 -18.83 6.26 -22.19
CA VAL A 9 -17.92 7.35 -22.58
C VAL A 9 -18.35 8.74 -22.05
N GLN A 10 -19.57 8.89 -21.51
CA GLN A 10 -20.10 10.22 -21.16
C GLN A 10 -19.84 10.71 -19.72
N GLN A 11 -19.20 9.93 -18.85
CA GLN A 11 -18.88 10.37 -17.48
C GLN A 11 -17.36 10.40 -17.22
N ARG A 12 -16.74 11.54 -17.57
CA ARG A 12 -15.46 12.06 -17.04
C ARG A 12 -14.35 11.01 -16.79
N ASN A 13 -13.70 10.57 -17.88
CA ASN A 13 -12.29 10.15 -18.02
C ASN A 13 -11.45 9.85 -16.76
N ALA A 14 -11.85 8.89 -15.94
CA ALA A 14 -10.94 8.24 -14.99
C ALA A 14 -11.35 6.78 -14.83
N TRP A 15 -10.77 5.90 -15.64
CA TRP A 15 -10.86 4.46 -15.44
C TRP A 15 -10.28 4.12 -14.06
N LYS A 16 -11.14 3.72 -13.12
CA LYS A 16 -10.71 3.22 -11.82
C LYS A 16 -10.80 1.70 -11.83
N VAL A 17 -9.66 1.04 -11.63
CA VAL A 17 -9.62 -0.41 -11.45
C VAL A 17 -10.07 -0.71 -10.02
N PHE A 18 -10.97 -1.67 -9.89
CA PHE A 18 -11.45 -2.14 -8.61
C PHE A 18 -11.22 -3.64 -8.47
N LEU A 19 -10.92 -4.08 -7.25
CA LEU A 19 -10.84 -5.51 -6.91
C LEU A 19 -12.05 -5.90 -6.06
N ALA A 20 -12.61 -7.05 -6.36
CA ALA A 20 -13.71 -7.65 -5.59
C ALA A 20 -13.13 -8.70 -4.63
N GLN A 21 -13.49 -8.62 -3.35
CA GLN A 21 -13.17 -9.63 -2.34
C GLN A 21 -14.44 -10.12 -1.67
N GLU A 22 -14.62 -11.43 -1.57
CA GLU A 22 -15.76 -12.03 -0.86
C GLU A 22 -15.69 -11.72 0.65
N GLY A 23 -16.81 -11.36 1.25
CA GLY A 23 -16.92 -11.07 2.68
C GLY A 23 -18.03 -11.88 3.34
N PRO A 24 -17.91 -12.23 4.64
CA PRO A 24 -18.98 -12.88 5.38
C PRO A 24 -20.20 -11.95 5.51
N GLU A 25 -21.42 -12.47 5.27
CA GLU A 25 -22.67 -11.69 5.30
C GLU A 25 -22.92 -10.94 6.62
N GLN A 26 -22.33 -11.38 7.73
CA GLN A 26 -22.59 -10.87 9.07
C GLN A 26 -21.66 -9.71 9.53
N ASP A 27 -20.60 -9.39 8.77
CA ASP A 27 -19.67 -8.28 9.11
C ASP A 27 -19.22 -7.52 7.85
N ILE A 28 -20.21 -7.04 7.09
CA ILE A 28 -19.98 -6.23 5.89
C ILE A 28 -19.38 -4.89 6.33
N ALA A 29 -18.15 -4.61 5.88
CA ALA A 29 -17.50 -3.33 6.12
C ALA A 29 -18.35 -2.19 5.54
N GLN A 30 -18.27 -0.98 6.09
CA GLN A 30 -18.80 0.17 5.36
C GLN A 30 -17.95 0.44 4.10
N GLY A 31 -18.59 0.81 3.00
CA GLY A 31 -17.91 1.10 1.72
C GLY A 31 -18.65 0.58 0.49
N PRO A 32 -18.06 0.72 -0.70
CA PRO A 32 -18.64 0.18 -1.93
C PRO A 32 -18.60 -1.35 -1.93
N HIS A 33 -19.75 -1.96 -2.21
CA HIS A 33 -19.91 -3.41 -2.34
C HIS A 33 -20.64 -3.74 -3.64
N LEU A 34 -20.31 -4.88 -4.23
CA LEU A 34 -21.04 -5.49 -5.33
C LEU A 34 -21.81 -6.68 -4.76
N TYR A 35 -23.13 -6.64 -4.83
CA TYR A 35 -23.96 -7.81 -4.56
C TYR A 35 -24.24 -8.52 -5.88
N TYR A 36 -23.74 -9.76 -6.02
CA TYR A 36 -23.92 -10.57 -7.23
C TYR A 36 -24.03 -12.05 -6.86
N ASN A 37 -25.01 -12.73 -7.45
CA ASN A 37 -25.27 -14.16 -7.24
C ASN A 37 -25.39 -14.57 -5.76
N LYS A 38 -26.11 -13.79 -4.95
CA LYS A 38 -26.27 -13.97 -3.50
C LYS A 38 -24.98 -13.84 -2.68
N THR A 39 -23.91 -13.33 -3.26
CA THR A 39 -22.65 -13.06 -2.57
C THR A 39 -22.39 -11.56 -2.55
N VAL A 40 -21.95 -11.05 -1.40
CA VAL A 40 -21.48 -9.66 -1.25
C VAL A 40 -19.96 -9.63 -1.43
N TRP A 41 -19.53 -8.80 -2.37
CA TRP A 41 -18.12 -8.54 -2.65
C TRP A 41 -17.76 -7.14 -2.21
N GLN A 42 -16.72 -6.98 -1.40
CA GLN A 42 -16.13 -5.69 -1.11
C GLN A 42 -15.35 -5.20 -2.32
N ILE A 43 -15.60 -3.94 -2.72
CA ILE A 43 -14.91 -3.30 -3.84
C ILE A 43 -13.76 -2.45 -3.27
N LEU A 44 -12.53 -2.72 -3.68
CA LEU A 44 -11.35 -1.98 -3.27
C LEU A 44 -10.82 -1.11 -4.42
N PRO A 45 -10.65 0.22 -4.24
CA PRO A 45 -9.95 1.04 -5.21
C PRO A 45 -8.49 0.58 -5.37
N VAL A 46 -8.04 0.55 -6.62
CA VAL A 46 -6.64 0.30 -6.96
C VAL A 46 -5.95 1.60 -7.33
N HIS A 47 -4.85 1.90 -6.65
CA HIS A 47 -4.01 3.07 -6.90
C HIS A 47 -2.70 2.64 -7.58
N SER A 48 -2.19 3.48 -8.49
CA SER A 48 -0.88 3.24 -9.10
C SER A 48 0.23 3.79 -8.21
N ASP A 49 1.32 3.03 -8.05
CA ASP A 49 2.52 3.46 -7.33
C ASP A 49 3.34 4.48 -8.15
N ILE A 50 2.82 5.69 -8.31
CA ILE A 50 3.45 6.77 -9.10
C ILE A 50 4.80 7.24 -8.54
N ALA A 51 5.03 7.12 -7.23
CA ALA A 51 6.31 7.42 -6.61
C ALA A 51 7.32 6.25 -6.75
N GLY A 52 6.90 5.09 -7.26
CA GLY A 52 7.74 3.90 -7.33
C GLY A 52 8.30 3.47 -5.98
N SER A 53 7.53 3.66 -4.90
CA SER A 53 7.99 3.45 -3.52
C SER A 53 7.83 2.01 -3.03
N PHE A 54 7.03 1.19 -3.71
CA PHE A 54 6.73 -0.18 -3.30
C PHE A 54 7.51 -1.21 -4.12
N VAL A 55 7.91 -2.29 -3.45
CA VAL A 55 8.49 -3.49 -4.08
C VAL A 55 7.45 -4.59 -4.27
N THR A 56 6.45 -4.65 -3.39
CA THR A 56 5.41 -5.70 -3.43
C THR A 56 4.08 -5.13 -2.95
N ALA A 57 3.06 -5.21 -3.80
CA ALA A 57 1.68 -4.98 -3.39
C ALA A 57 1.14 -6.22 -2.67
N LEU A 58 0.33 -6.02 -1.63
CA LEU A 58 -0.28 -7.13 -0.90
C LEU A 58 -1.74 -7.32 -1.32
N ALA A 59 -2.13 -8.57 -1.46
CA ALA A 59 -3.52 -8.92 -1.69
C ALA A 59 -4.35 -8.57 -0.46
N PRO A 60 -5.59 -8.08 -0.64
CA PRO A 60 -6.52 -7.85 0.46
C PRO A 60 -6.64 -9.10 1.35
N ARG A 61 -6.50 -8.89 2.66
CA ARG A 61 -6.50 -10.00 3.62
C ARG A 61 -7.93 -10.40 3.93
N ASP A 62 -8.21 -11.68 3.80
CA ASP A 62 -9.43 -12.32 4.29
C ASP A 62 -9.17 -12.83 5.72
N GLN A 63 -10.13 -12.70 6.63
CA GLN A 63 -10.03 -13.30 7.97
C GLN A 63 -9.81 -14.82 7.90
N ALA A 64 -10.31 -15.48 6.85
CA ALA A 64 -10.09 -16.91 6.61
C ALA A 64 -8.67 -17.25 6.14
N GLN A 65 -7.90 -16.27 5.63
CA GLN A 65 -6.55 -16.47 5.10
C GLN A 65 -5.51 -15.73 5.96
N PRO A 66 -4.87 -16.40 6.93
CA PRO A 66 -3.97 -15.74 7.85
C PRO A 66 -2.67 -15.24 7.20
N ASN A 67 -2.33 -15.77 6.02
CA ASN A 67 -1.08 -15.52 5.30
C ASN A 67 -1.22 -14.36 4.30
N PHE A 68 -0.20 -13.51 4.24
CA PHE A 68 -0.05 -12.50 3.20
C PHE A 68 0.28 -13.14 1.86
N ARG A 69 -0.24 -12.54 0.79
CA ARG A 69 0.01 -12.94 -0.60
C ARG A 69 0.35 -11.71 -1.40
N THR A 70 1.22 -11.86 -2.38
CA THR A 70 1.51 -10.80 -3.34
C THR A 70 0.30 -10.58 -4.24
N LEU A 71 -0.10 -9.32 -4.39
CA LEU A 71 -1.03 -8.90 -5.43
C LEU A 71 -0.22 -8.59 -6.69
N VAL A 72 -0.43 -9.38 -7.74
CA VAL A 72 0.17 -9.12 -9.05
C VAL A 72 -0.82 -8.33 -9.87
N LEU A 73 -0.70 -7.00 -9.82
CA LEU A 73 -1.53 -6.08 -10.57
C LEU A 73 -0.67 -4.91 -11.05
N LEU A 74 -0.78 -4.57 -12.34
CA LEU A 74 -0.09 -3.42 -12.92
C LEU A 74 -0.87 -2.15 -12.62
N GLY A 75 -0.13 -1.07 -12.37
CA GLY A 75 -0.68 0.27 -12.33
C GLY A 75 -0.99 0.81 -13.73
N THR A 76 -1.50 2.03 -13.75
CA THR A 76 -1.88 2.74 -14.99
C THR A 76 -0.72 3.50 -15.62
N HIS A 77 0.42 3.59 -14.92
CA HIS A 77 1.63 4.30 -15.36
C HIS A 77 2.76 3.30 -15.62
N TYR A 78 3.73 3.70 -16.44
CA TYR A 78 4.89 2.88 -16.79
C TYR A 78 5.60 2.33 -15.54
N GLN A 79 5.82 1.01 -15.50
CA GLN A 79 6.51 0.31 -14.41
C GLN A 79 5.94 0.52 -13.00
N THR A 80 4.65 0.88 -12.87
CA THR A 80 4.01 1.05 -11.56
C THR A 80 3.25 -0.20 -11.11
N LEU A 81 3.23 -0.44 -9.79
CA LEU A 81 2.40 -1.47 -9.17
C LEU A 81 0.98 -0.94 -8.91
N GLY A 82 -0.02 -1.81 -9.02
CA GLY A 82 -1.39 -1.57 -8.59
C GLY A 82 -1.57 -1.95 -7.12
N ILE A 83 -1.85 -0.96 -6.27
CA ILE A 83 -2.05 -1.14 -4.83
C ILE A 83 -3.55 -1.14 -4.52
N ALA A 84 -4.04 -2.27 -4.00
CA ALA A 84 -5.42 -2.38 -3.53
C ALA A 84 -5.56 -1.76 -2.14
N VAL A 85 -6.47 -0.80 -2.00
CA VAL A 85 -6.60 -0.03 -0.76
C VAL A 85 -8.00 -0.23 -0.18
N PRO A 86 -8.14 -0.77 1.04
CA PRO A 86 -9.45 -0.89 1.68
C PRO A 86 -10.00 0.47 2.06
N ALA A 87 -11.33 0.57 2.20
CA ALA A 87 -11.99 1.79 2.63
C ALA A 87 -11.60 2.16 4.08
N ARG A 88 -11.50 3.47 4.37
CA ARG A 88 -11.29 4.02 5.73
C ARG A 88 -12.52 3.90 6.65
N ALA A 89 -13.56 3.20 6.21
CA ALA A 89 -14.89 3.41 6.75
C ALA A 89 -15.04 2.86 8.19
N PRO A 90 -15.82 3.55 9.03
CA PRO A 90 -16.02 3.11 10.39
C PRO A 90 -16.95 1.88 10.46
N ARG A 91 -16.42 0.69 10.78
CA ARG A 91 -17.19 -0.42 11.38
C ARG A 91 -17.73 -0.10 12.80
N MET A 92 -18.45 -1.01 13.45
CA MET A 92 -18.92 -0.85 14.84
C MET A 92 -17.96 -1.39 15.92
N ASN A 93 -16.86 -2.08 15.55
CA ASN A 93 -15.91 -2.68 16.51
C ASN A 93 -14.79 -1.71 16.97
N LEU A 94 -14.54 -1.60 18.28
CA LEU A 94 -13.63 -0.60 18.89
C LEU A 94 -12.13 -0.93 18.78
N TRP A 95 -11.67 -1.46 17.65
CA TRP A 95 -10.26 -1.84 17.49
C TRP A 95 -9.38 -0.58 17.36
N PRO A 96 -8.22 -0.50 18.06
CA PRO A 96 -7.52 0.76 18.25
C PRO A 96 -6.85 1.32 16.98
N LEU A 97 -6.52 0.48 15.99
CA LEU A 97 -5.90 0.91 14.72
C LEU A 97 -6.82 0.68 13.52
N ARG A 98 -8.13 0.60 13.76
CA ARG A 98 -9.08 0.19 12.72
C ARG A 98 -9.10 1.15 11.54
N GLY A 99 -9.08 0.58 10.33
CA GLY A 99 -9.21 1.34 9.09
C GLY A 99 -7.95 2.11 8.70
N LEU A 100 -6.93 2.13 9.57
CA LEU A 100 -5.61 2.62 9.21
C LEU A 100 -4.95 1.68 8.23
N ARG A 101 -4.33 2.24 7.21
CA ARG A 101 -3.63 1.53 6.15
C ARG A 101 -2.17 1.90 6.24
N PHE A 102 -1.33 0.88 6.27
CA PHE A 102 0.09 1.09 6.44
C PHE A 102 0.91 0.24 5.48
N ALA A 103 2.11 0.73 5.20
CA ALA A 103 3.11 0.00 4.45
C ALA A 103 4.26 -0.41 5.37
N VAL A 104 5.03 -1.39 4.94
CA VAL A 104 6.11 -1.94 5.76
C VAL A 104 7.37 -2.04 4.93
N LYS A 105 8.49 -1.54 5.47
CA LYS A 105 9.81 -1.66 4.85
C LYS A 105 10.11 -3.12 4.52
N ASP A 106 10.73 -3.38 3.37
CA ASP A 106 11.21 -4.71 2.97
C ASP A 106 12.46 -5.19 3.77
N ALA A 107 12.49 -4.85 5.04
CA ALA A 107 13.34 -5.44 6.09
C ALA A 107 12.49 -6.24 7.10
N TYR A 108 11.16 -6.06 7.09
CA TYR A 108 10.24 -6.81 7.94
C TYR A 108 9.72 -8.03 7.20
N ARG A 109 9.48 -9.07 7.98
CA ARG A 109 9.03 -10.36 7.47
C ARG A 109 7.51 -10.48 7.56
N LEU A 110 6.87 -11.00 6.52
CA LEU A 110 5.42 -11.21 6.44
C LEU A 110 5.10 -12.69 6.17
N ARG A 111 4.38 -13.35 7.08
CA ARG A 111 3.94 -14.75 6.94
C ARG A 111 3.19 -14.97 5.64
N GLY A 112 3.60 -15.97 4.88
CA GLY A 112 3.03 -16.28 3.56
C GLY A 112 3.84 -15.72 2.40
N LEU A 113 4.65 -14.69 2.65
CA LEU A 113 5.77 -14.34 1.78
C LEU A 113 7.00 -15.15 2.23
N LYS A 114 8.08 -15.15 1.44
CA LYS A 114 9.31 -15.98 1.64
C LYS A 114 9.98 -15.85 3.02
N THR A 115 9.43 -15.09 3.97
CA THR A 115 10.06 -14.73 5.24
C THR A 115 9.12 -14.85 6.46
N SER A 116 9.66 -15.23 7.62
CA SER A 116 8.91 -15.53 8.86
C SER A 116 8.44 -14.27 9.63
N LEU A 117 7.15 -14.14 9.89
CA LEU A 117 6.43 -12.95 10.41
C LEU A 117 7.11 -12.11 11.53
N SER A 118 7.17 -10.79 11.34
CA SER A 118 7.49 -9.83 12.39
C SER A 118 6.35 -9.69 13.41
N THR A 119 6.68 -9.60 14.70
CA THR A 119 5.71 -9.46 15.80
C THR A 119 4.95 -8.13 15.74
N ILE A 120 5.61 -7.02 15.38
CA ILE A 120 4.95 -5.70 15.34
C ILE A 120 3.86 -5.65 14.26
N VAL A 121 4.11 -6.24 13.08
CA VAL A 121 3.12 -6.27 12.01
C VAL A 121 1.92 -7.13 12.41
N GLN A 122 2.14 -8.24 13.12
CA GLN A 122 1.06 -9.05 13.71
C GLN A 122 0.20 -8.24 14.66
N THR A 123 0.84 -7.55 15.59
CA THR A 123 0.15 -6.73 16.59
C THR A 123 -0.71 -5.67 15.93
N MET A 124 -0.19 -4.96 14.93
CA MET A 124 -0.95 -3.91 14.25
C MET A 124 -2.13 -4.45 13.45
N VAL A 125 -1.93 -5.58 12.76
CA VAL A 125 -3.02 -6.21 12.01
C VAL A 125 -4.07 -6.81 12.94
N ALA A 126 -3.66 -7.39 14.08
CA ALA A 126 -4.58 -7.83 15.13
C ALA A 126 -5.31 -6.66 15.80
N ALA A 127 -4.72 -5.47 15.80
CA ALA A 127 -5.33 -4.22 16.23
C ALA A 127 -6.18 -3.53 15.14
N GLY A 128 -6.31 -4.13 13.95
CA GLY A 128 -7.27 -3.73 12.90
C GLY A 128 -6.70 -2.86 11.80
N ALA A 129 -5.39 -2.68 11.78
CA ALA A 129 -4.71 -1.99 10.69
C ALA A 129 -4.56 -2.90 9.47
N HIS A 130 -4.58 -2.31 8.28
CA HIS A 130 -4.44 -3.00 7.01
C HIS A 130 -3.05 -2.73 6.42
N VAL A 131 -2.24 -3.78 6.26
CA VAL A 131 -1.00 -3.66 5.50
C VAL A 131 -1.31 -3.78 4.01
N VAL A 132 -0.90 -2.79 3.22
CA VAL A 132 -1.25 -2.69 1.79
C VAL A 132 -0.09 -3.03 0.85
N ALA A 133 1.14 -2.79 1.28
CA ALA A 133 2.33 -3.00 0.45
C ALA A 133 3.61 -3.09 1.29
N MET A 134 4.66 -3.65 0.68
CA MET A 134 6.02 -3.55 1.15
C MET A 134 6.77 -2.45 0.39
N THR A 135 7.46 -1.59 1.12
CA THR A 135 8.21 -0.44 0.60
C THR A 135 9.65 -0.80 0.31
N LYS A 136 10.21 -0.15 -0.72
CA LYS A 136 11.62 -0.20 -1.07
C LYS A 136 12.49 0.35 0.07
N LEU A 137 13.70 -0.17 0.17
CA LEU A 137 14.75 0.33 1.05
C LEU A 137 16.03 0.56 0.25
N SER A 138 16.97 1.31 0.79
CA SER A 138 18.31 1.39 0.20
C SER A 138 19.06 0.07 0.33
N SER A 139 19.90 -0.25 -0.67
CA SER A 139 20.69 -1.47 -0.70
C SER A 139 21.61 -1.57 0.52
N MET A 140 21.75 -2.80 1.04
CA MET A 140 22.47 -3.11 2.28
C MET A 140 22.06 -2.28 3.51
N ILE A 141 20.85 -1.70 3.52
CA ILE A 141 20.36 -0.83 4.61
C ILE A 141 21.25 0.43 4.76
N GLY A 142 21.96 0.81 3.70
CA GLY A 142 22.90 1.93 3.67
C GLY A 142 22.25 3.30 3.44
N LYS A 143 23.10 4.32 3.34
CA LYS A 143 22.74 5.58 2.71
C LYS A 143 23.05 5.44 1.22
N GLU A 144 22.06 5.63 0.39
CA GLU A 144 22.14 5.49 -1.06
C GLU A 144 21.22 6.52 -1.68
N GLU A 145 21.73 7.22 -2.70
CA GLU A 145 20.95 8.18 -3.48
C GLU A 145 20.24 7.48 -4.66
N PRO A 146 19.13 8.03 -5.19
CA PRO A 146 18.40 7.41 -6.29
C PRO A 146 19.23 7.04 -7.51
N THR A 147 20.25 7.83 -7.82
CA THR A 147 21.18 7.61 -8.94
C THR A 147 22.26 6.57 -8.65
N GLU A 148 22.42 6.16 -7.39
CA GLU A 148 23.45 5.20 -6.96
C GLU A 148 22.87 3.77 -6.86
N ALA A 149 21.55 3.62 -6.84
CA ALA A 149 20.89 2.34 -6.64
C ALA A 149 21.04 1.38 -7.82
N THR A 150 21.54 0.17 -7.54
CA THR A 150 21.88 -0.81 -8.59
C THR A 150 20.89 -1.96 -8.71
N GLU A 151 20.28 -2.40 -7.61
CA GLU A 151 19.37 -3.55 -7.57
C GLU A 151 17.97 -3.18 -8.05
N TYR A 152 17.50 -1.98 -7.66
CA TYR A 152 16.26 -1.39 -8.12
C TYR A 152 16.31 0.11 -7.90
N HIS A 153 15.60 0.88 -8.74
CA HIS A 153 15.47 2.32 -8.53
C HIS A 153 14.74 2.60 -7.22
N VAL A 154 15.43 3.20 -6.26
CA VAL A 154 14.81 3.79 -5.07
C VAL A 154 14.02 5.05 -5.48
N PRO A 155 12.94 5.41 -4.76
CA PRO A 155 12.13 6.56 -5.14
C PRO A 155 12.90 7.88 -4.96
N PHE A 156 12.37 8.96 -5.54
CA PHE A 156 12.78 10.32 -5.22
C PHE A 156 11.88 10.89 -4.11
N ASP A 157 12.33 11.94 -3.41
CA ASP A 157 11.46 12.76 -2.55
C ASP A 157 10.38 13.40 -3.44
N PRO A 158 9.08 13.16 -3.19
CA PRO A 158 8.00 13.72 -4.00
C PRO A 158 7.82 15.23 -3.82
N ARG A 159 8.53 15.87 -2.89
CA ARG A 159 8.48 17.32 -2.68
C ARG A 159 9.34 18.07 -3.69
N GLY A 160 9.10 19.38 -3.76
CA GLY A 160 9.87 20.26 -4.63
C GLY A 160 9.67 19.91 -6.10
N ASP A 161 10.78 19.66 -6.80
CA ASP A 161 10.80 19.29 -8.22
C ASP A 161 10.67 17.78 -8.46
N GLY A 162 10.61 16.95 -7.40
CA GLY A 162 10.52 15.51 -7.50
C GLY A 162 11.85 14.80 -7.86
N TYR A 163 12.98 15.50 -7.77
CA TYR A 163 14.31 14.96 -8.09
C TYR A 163 15.27 14.94 -6.89
N GLN A 164 14.79 15.27 -5.69
CA GLN A 164 15.60 15.23 -4.48
C GLN A 164 15.71 13.83 -3.89
N SER A 165 16.72 13.64 -3.06
CA SER A 165 16.91 12.41 -2.28
C SER A 165 15.78 12.22 -1.27
N PRO A 166 15.16 11.02 -1.18
CA PRO A 166 14.27 10.70 -0.07
C PRO A 166 15.05 10.34 1.21
N ALA A 167 16.40 10.36 1.17
CA ALA A 167 17.32 9.79 2.15
C ALA A 167 17.11 8.27 2.42
N GLY A 168 18.05 7.66 3.14
CA GLY A 168 18.11 6.21 3.35
C GLY A 168 18.24 5.78 4.82
N SER A 169 17.90 4.53 5.14
CA SER A 169 17.50 3.45 4.22
C SER A 169 15.99 3.24 4.10
N SER A 170 15.16 4.01 4.79
CA SER A 170 13.68 3.93 4.69
C SER A 170 13.09 4.95 3.72
N GLY A 171 13.82 5.30 2.64
CA GLY A 171 13.37 6.27 1.65
C GLY A 171 12.03 5.91 1.01
N GLY A 172 11.79 4.62 0.73
CA GLY A 172 10.50 4.13 0.24
C GLY A 172 9.33 4.35 1.19
N ASN A 173 9.56 4.29 2.51
CA ASN A 173 8.53 4.65 3.48
C ASN A 173 8.20 6.13 3.38
N ALA A 174 9.24 6.96 3.37
CA ALA A 174 9.08 8.39 3.47
C ALA A 174 8.43 8.98 2.20
N ALA A 175 8.91 8.57 1.03
CA ALA A 175 8.33 8.94 -0.24
C ALA A 175 6.88 8.44 -0.37
N ALA A 176 6.56 7.21 0.08
CA ALA A 176 5.20 6.68 0.05
C ALA A 176 4.24 7.50 0.93
N VAL A 177 4.61 7.77 2.19
CA VAL A 177 3.74 8.53 3.11
C VAL A 177 3.59 9.98 2.66
N ALA A 178 4.64 10.59 2.10
CA ALA A 178 4.57 11.96 1.56
C ALA A 178 3.72 12.04 0.28
N THR A 179 3.71 11.00 -0.56
CA THR A 179 2.96 10.99 -1.83
C THR A 179 1.49 10.62 -1.64
N TYR A 180 1.21 9.58 -0.85
CA TYR A 180 -0.06 8.89 -0.88
C TYR A 180 -0.96 9.29 0.27
N GLY A 181 -1.92 10.19 0.01
CA GLY A 181 -2.97 10.52 0.98
C GLY A 181 -3.88 9.35 1.37
N TRP A 182 -3.80 8.21 0.67
CA TRP A 182 -4.47 6.95 1.02
C TRP A 182 -3.61 6.02 1.90
N LEU A 183 -2.36 6.38 2.20
CA LEU A 183 -1.52 5.65 3.14
C LEU A 183 -1.47 6.45 4.45
N ASP A 184 -1.76 5.82 5.58
CA ASP A 184 -1.87 6.52 6.86
C ASP A 184 -0.52 6.61 7.58
N PHE A 185 0.32 5.56 7.49
CA PHE A 185 1.70 5.56 7.99
C PHE A 185 2.53 4.42 7.36
N ALA A 186 3.83 4.38 7.64
CA ALA A 186 4.70 3.28 7.23
C ALA A 186 5.67 2.86 8.33
N ILE A 187 5.94 1.56 8.46
CA ILE A 187 6.85 1.02 9.48
C ILE A 187 8.23 0.81 8.86
N GLY A 188 9.25 1.41 9.48
CA GLY A 188 10.65 1.33 9.05
C GLY A 188 11.57 0.99 10.20
N THR A 189 12.84 0.73 9.88
CA THR A 189 13.89 0.49 10.86
C THR A 189 14.72 1.74 11.08
N ASP A 190 15.18 1.97 12.31
CA ASP A 190 16.10 3.05 12.65
C ASP A 190 17.29 2.56 13.46
N THR A 191 18.45 2.43 12.83
CA THR A 191 19.70 2.07 13.51
C THR A 191 20.58 3.30 13.76
N ILE A 192 20.72 4.17 12.74
CA ILE A 192 21.57 5.37 12.77
C ILE A 192 20.88 6.52 11.98
N GLY A 193 19.61 6.76 12.26
CA GLY A 193 18.77 7.76 11.59
C GLY A 193 18.14 7.28 10.28
N SER A 194 17.94 5.97 10.10
CA SER A 194 17.40 5.42 8.85
C SER A 194 15.88 5.54 8.72
N ALA A 195 15.17 6.00 9.74
CA ALA A 195 13.78 6.46 9.64
C ALA A 195 13.69 7.99 9.83
N GLN A 196 14.44 8.55 10.78
CA GLN A 196 14.44 9.99 11.07
C GLN A 196 14.92 10.85 9.88
N ARG A 197 16.02 10.47 9.20
CA ARG A 197 16.54 11.26 8.08
C ARG A 197 15.59 11.24 6.88
N PRO A 198 15.03 10.09 6.46
CA PRO A 198 13.97 10.08 5.45
C PRO A 198 12.74 10.90 5.86
N ALA A 199 12.31 10.81 7.13
CA ALA A 199 11.15 11.57 7.60
C ALA A 199 11.38 13.09 7.47
N LEU A 200 12.51 13.59 7.99
CA LEU A 200 12.92 14.98 7.85
C LEU A 200 13.06 15.39 6.38
N GLY A 201 13.71 14.53 5.59
CA GLY A 201 13.99 14.72 4.18
C GLY A 201 12.75 14.74 3.30
N ASN A 202 11.63 14.13 3.70
CA ASN A 202 10.37 14.15 2.94
C ASN A 202 9.26 14.94 3.65
N GLY A 203 9.58 15.63 4.75
CA GLY A 203 8.62 16.47 5.49
C GLY A 203 7.48 15.70 6.16
N ILE A 204 7.74 14.50 6.66
CA ILE A 204 6.75 13.66 7.37
C ILE A 204 7.19 13.39 8.82
N PHE A 205 6.26 12.86 9.64
CA PHE A 205 6.45 12.60 11.07
C PHE A 205 6.09 11.16 11.45
#